data_AF-A0A941APP5-F1
#
_entry.id   AF-A0A941APP5-F1
#
_cell.length_a   1.000
_cell.length_b   1.000
_cell.length_c   1.000
_cell.angle_alpha   90.00
_cell.angle_beta   90.00
_cell.angle_gamma   90.00
#
_symmetry.space_group_name_H-M   'P 1'
#
loop_
_entity.id
_entity.type
_entity.pdbx_description
1 polymer ?
#
loop_
_entity_poly.entity_id
_entity_poly.type
_entity_poly.pdbx_seq_one_letter_code
_entity_poly.pdbx_strand_id
1 'polypeptide(L)'
;MLILVSACRSELFPHTQRVDPDAVGEIRRIGKVLVGSDSESTWDGVTQVTKILAIDIGIPDKESVVSAAGKLLEKQGWAMVINKDPDSAWMESHKWDNLGIMIKGIGYYESHDGVDSIEEKAIKTARMQSDSQGIVILEVEPTGE
;
A
#
# COMPACT_ATOMS: atom_id res chain seq x y z
N MET A 1 -12.34 -26.96 -41.62
CA MET A 1 -13.13 -25.78 -41.25
C MET A 1 -13.15 -25.70 -39.74
N LEU A 2 -12.80 -24.51 -39.23
CA LEU A 2 -12.80 -23.99 -37.85
C LEU A 2 -11.90 -24.66 -36.79
N ILE A 3 -10.87 -23.88 -36.42
CA ILE A 3 -10.08 -23.97 -35.20
C ILE A 3 -10.88 -23.22 -34.12
N LEU A 4 -11.34 -23.91 -33.07
CA LEU A 4 -11.90 -23.30 -31.86
C LEU A 4 -10.76 -23.19 -30.82
N VAL A 5 -10.10 -22.04 -30.79
CA VAL A 5 -9.24 -21.65 -29.68
C VAL A 5 -10.16 -21.03 -28.63
N SER A 6 -10.57 -21.82 -27.64
CA SER A 6 -11.23 -21.31 -26.42
C SER A 6 -10.17 -20.60 -25.58
N ALA A 7 -9.74 -19.42 -26.01
CA ALA A 7 -9.04 -18.50 -25.15
C ALA A 7 -10.10 -17.89 -24.22
N CYS A 8 -10.18 -18.38 -22.98
CA CYS A 8 -10.80 -17.62 -21.90
C CYS A 8 -9.96 -16.37 -21.70
N ARG A 9 -10.25 -15.33 -22.50
CA ARG A 9 -9.66 -14.00 -22.31
C ARG A 9 -10.44 -13.32 -21.19
N SER A 10 -9.75 -13.03 -20.10
CA SER A 10 -10.16 -12.17 -18.98
C SER A 10 -10.70 -10.81 -19.46
N GLU A 11 -10.29 -10.36 -20.65
CA GLU A 11 -10.86 -9.21 -21.39
C GLU A 11 -12.39 -9.28 -21.60
N LEU A 12 -12.99 -10.47 -21.59
CA LEU A 12 -14.44 -10.65 -21.84
C LEU A 12 -15.32 -10.47 -20.59
N PHE A 13 -14.73 -10.53 -19.39
CA PHE A 13 -15.43 -10.38 -18.12
C PHE A 13 -14.62 -9.47 -17.18
N PRO A 14 -14.56 -8.17 -17.47
CA PRO A 14 -13.78 -7.25 -16.65
C PRO A 14 -14.30 -7.24 -15.22
N HIS A 15 -13.39 -7.26 -14.25
CA HIS A 15 -13.73 -7.18 -12.84
C HIS A 15 -12.79 -6.23 -12.09
N THR A 16 -13.28 -5.71 -10.97
CA THR A 16 -12.51 -4.81 -10.11
C THR A 16 -12.18 -5.49 -8.80
N GLN A 17 -10.89 -5.59 -8.48
CA GLN A 17 -10.39 -6.03 -7.19
C GLN A 17 -10.18 -4.81 -6.29
N ARG A 18 -10.73 -4.87 -5.08
CA ARG A 18 -10.60 -3.82 -4.06
C ARG A 18 -10.12 -4.45 -2.77
N VAL A 19 -9.36 -3.67 -2.00
CA VAL A 19 -9.02 -4.02 -0.62
C VAL A 19 -10.29 -4.07 0.24
N ASP A 20 -10.37 -5.07 1.11
CA ASP A 20 -11.45 -5.19 2.09
C ASP A 20 -11.47 -3.93 3.01
N PRO A 21 -12.61 -3.23 3.14
CA PRO A 21 -12.70 -2.02 3.95
C PRO A 21 -12.38 -2.25 5.44
N ASP A 22 -12.62 -3.45 5.98
CA ASP A 22 -12.29 -3.79 7.35
C ASP A 22 -10.77 -3.92 7.52
N ALA A 23 -10.06 -4.46 6.52
CA ALA A 23 -8.60 -4.48 6.50
C ALA A 23 -8.01 -3.06 6.54
N VAL A 24 -8.56 -2.15 5.71
CA VAL A 24 -8.18 -0.73 5.74
C VAL A 24 -8.48 -0.12 7.12
N GLY A 25 -9.62 -0.47 7.72
CA GLY A 25 -9.99 -0.06 9.06
C GLY A 25 -8.96 -0.46 10.11
N GLU A 26 -8.38 -1.66 10.01
CA GLU A 26 -7.34 -2.13 10.92
C GLU A 26 -6.01 -1.39 10.73
N ILE A 27 -5.57 -1.26 9.47
CA ILE A 27 -4.33 -0.57 9.10
C ILE A 27 -4.34 0.87 9.62
N ARG A 28 -5.48 1.56 9.53
CA ARG A 28 -5.64 2.93 10.05
C ARG A 28 -5.38 3.04 11.57
N ARG A 29 -5.41 1.95 12.33
CA ARG A 29 -5.18 1.96 13.79
C ARG A 29 -3.71 2.05 14.18
N ILE A 30 -2.76 1.93 13.26
CA ILE A 30 -1.33 2.03 13.61
C ILE A 30 -0.89 3.47 13.91
N GLY A 31 -1.68 4.48 13.57
CA GLY A 31 -1.31 5.89 13.79
C GLY A 31 -2.39 6.88 13.37
N LYS A 32 -2.01 8.16 13.29
CA LYS A 32 -2.89 9.22 12.79
C LYS A 32 -2.84 9.23 11.26
N VAL A 33 -3.98 8.92 10.64
CA VAL A 33 -4.14 9.03 9.18
C VAL A 33 -4.16 10.52 8.80
N LEU A 34 -3.20 10.94 7.98
CA LEU A 34 -3.10 12.31 7.49
C LEU A 34 -3.83 12.49 6.15
N VAL A 35 -3.76 11.47 5.29
CA VAL A 35 -4.46 11.46 4.00
C VAL A 35 -4.68 10.02 3.54
N GLY A 36 -5.72 9.80 2.75
CA GLY A 36 -5.95 8.55 2.06
C GLY A 36 -6.51 8.79 0.67
N SER A 37 -6.06 8.00 -0.30
CA SER A 37 -6.47 8.06 -1.71
C SER A 37 -6.53 6.66 -2.30
N ASP A 38 -7.19 6.53 -3.43
CA ASP A 38 -7.22 5.30 -4.21
C ASP A 38 -6.42 5.54 -5.49
N SER A 39 -5.60 4.57 -5.89
CA SER A 39 -4.98 4.48 -7.21
C SER A 39 -5.57 3.29 -7.94
N GLU A 40 -5.86 3.45 -9.24
CA GLU A 40 -6.44 2.40 -10.05
C GLU A 40 -5.47 2.03 -11.18
N SER A 41 -5.14 0.74 -11.28
CA SER A 41 -4.40 0.18 -12.40
C SER A 41 -5.28 -0.85 -13.10
N THR A 42 -5.25 -0.91 -14.42
CA THR A 42 -6.02 -1.92 -15.18
C THR A 42 -5.09 -2.70 -16.09
N TRP A 43 -5.09 -4.02 -15.93
CA TRP A 43 -4.31 -4.94 -16.73
C TRP A 43 -5.15 -6.17 -17.07
N ASP A 44 -5.16 -6.57 -18.34
CA ASP A 44 -5.85 -7.78 -18.83
C ASP A 44 -7.31 -7.92 -18.35
N GLY A 45 -8.08 -6.82 -18.39
CA GLY A 45 -9.47 -6.80 -17.94
C GLY A 45 -9.68 -6.73 -16.42
N VAL A 46 -8.61 -6.79 -15.62
CA VAL A 46 -8.67 -6.66 -14.16
C VAL A 46 -8.28 -5.24 -13.76
N THR A 47 -9.19 -4.55 -13.07
CA THR A 47 -8.88 -3.26 -12.42
C THR A 47 -8.53 -3.53 -10.97
N GLN A 48 -7.30 -3.21 -10.56
CA GLN A 48 -6.88 -3.24 -9.17
C GLN A 48 -6.99 -1.84 -8.57
N VAL A 49 -7.62 -1.75 -7.40
CA VAL A 49 -7.71 -0.51 -6.63
C VAL A 49 -6.77 -0.61 -5.44
N THR A 50 -5.66 0.12 -5.50
CA THR A 50 -4.66 0.22 -4.45
C THR A 50 -5.04 1.36 -3.51
N LYS A 51 -5.07 1.06 -2.20
CA LYS A 51 -5.31 2.07 -1.16
C LYS A 51 -3.98 2.69 -0.77
N ILE A 52 -3.85 4.00 -0.96
CA ILE A 52 -2.68 4.76 -0.53
C ILE A 52 -3.05 5.52 0.74
N LEU A 53 -2.27 5.36 1.81
CA LEU A 53 -2.46 6.04 3.09
C LEU A 53 -1.15 6.71 3.51
N ALA A 54 -1.18 7.98 3.89
CA ALA A 54 -0.10 8.56 4.69
C ALA A 54 -0.49 8.53 6.16
N ILE A 55 0.32 7.86 6.98
CA ILE A 55 0.06 7.68 8.41
C ILE A 55 1.25 8.21 9.20
N ASP A 56 0.96 9.07 10.18
CA ASP A 56 1.91 9.47 11.21
C ASP A 56 1.81 8.48 12.38
N ILE A 57 2.84 7.65 12.56
CA ILE A 57 2.89 6.64 13.62
C ILE A 57 3.40 7.22 14.96
N GLY A 58 3.64 8.54 15.03
CA GLY A 58 3.94 9.24 16.28
C GLY A 58 5.35 9.03 16.82
N ILE A 59 6.29 8.60 15.97
CA ILE A 59 7.70 8.47 16.35
C ILE A 59 8.52 9.68 15.86
N PRO A 60 9.57 10.09 16.59
CA PRO A 60 10.35 11.28 16.23
C PRO A 60 11.43 11.02 15.19
N ASP A 61 11.71 9.77 14.82
CA ASP A 61 12.86 9.37 14.01
C ASP A 61 12.44 8.80 12.66
N LYS A 62 13.09 9.28 11.59
CA LYS A 62 12.87 8.84 10.21
C LYS A 62 13.55 7.51 9.89
N GLU A 63 14.69 7.20 10.52
CA GLU A 63 15.51 6.04 10.15
C GLU A 63 14.87 4.72 10.58
N SER A 64 14.02 4.78 11.60
CA SER A 64 13.33 3.60 12.14
C SER A 64 11.84 3.53 11.78
N VAL A 65 11.34 4.44 10.93
CA VAL A 65 9.89 4.59 10.70
C VAL A 65 9.25 3.40 9.99
N VAL A 66 9.93 2.82 9.01
CA VAL A 66 9.45 1.63 8.28
C VAL A 66 9.42 0.42 9.20
N SER A 67 10.52 0.13 9.91
CA SER A 67 10.57 -0.94 10.90
C SER A 67 9.52 -0.77 12.00
N ALA A 68 9.29 0.45 12.49
CA ALA A 68 8.30 0.74 13.52
C ALA A 68 6.86 0.51 13.02
N ALA A 69 6.53 0.98 11.82
CA ALA A 69 5.24 0.72 11.18
C ALA A 69 5.03 -0.80 10.97
N GLY A 70 6.07 -1.50 10.50
CA GLY A 70 6.05 -2.95 10.35
C GLY A 70 5.71 -3.67 11.66
N LYS A 71 6.39 -3.33 12.76
CA LYS A 71 6.10 -3.91 14.09
C LYS A 71 4.69 -3.60 14.60
N LEU A 72 4.11 -2.46 14.23
CA LEU A 72 2.72 -2.13 14.58
C LEU A 72 1.74 -2.99 13.80
N LEU A 73 2.02 -3.24 12.51
CA LEU A 73 1.23 -4.13 11.66
C LEU A 73 1.41 -5.61 12.05
N GLU A 74 2.59 -6.05 12.47
CA GLU A 74 2.81 -7.42 12.98
C GLU A 74 1.92 -7.73 14.19
N LYS A 75 1.72 -6.75 15.08
CA LYS A 75 0.77 -6.87 16.22
C LYS A 75 -0.69 -7.03 15.76
N GLN A 76 -1.00 -6.70 14.51
CA GLN A 76 -2.31 -6.88 13.89
C GLN A 76 -2.39 -8.12 12.98
N GLY A 77 -1.36 -8.98 12.99
CA GLY A 77 -1.37 -10.24 12.25
C GLY A 77 -0.84 -10.17 10.82
N TRP A 78 -0.14 -9.07 10.47
CA TRP A 78 0.63 -8.98 9.23
C TRP A 78 1.99 -9.67 9.39
N ALA A 79 2.48 -10.30 8.34
CA ALA A 79 3.78 -10.95 8.31
C ALA A 79 4.72 -10.23 7.35
N MET A 80 5.94 -9.97 7.82
CA MET A 80 7.00 -9.41 7.01
C MET A 80 7.48 -10.43 5.97
N VAL A 81 7.41 -10.09 4.69
CA VAL A 81 7.85 -10.96 3.58
C VAL A 81 9.14 -10.42 2.96
N ILE A 82 9.23 -9.10 2.78
CA ILE A 82 10.45 -8.43 2.30
C ILE A 82 10.76 -7.27 3.24
N ASN A 83 12.00 -7.18 3.69
CA ASN A 83 12.47 -6.06 4.50
C ASN A 83 13.67 -5.39 3.82
N LYS A 84 13.49 -4.13 3.42
CA LYS A 84 14.51 -3.24 2.83
C LYS A 84 14.61 -1.95 3.64
N ASP A 85 14.60 -2.06 4.96
CA ASP A 85 14.82 -0.94 5.90
C ASP A 85 16.13 -0.20 5.55
N PRO A 86 16.17 1.15 5.63
CA PRO A 86 15.10 2.04 6.10
C PRO A 86 14.07 2.44 5.03
N ASP A 87 14.23 1.97 3.79
CA ASP A 87 13.51 2.50 2.64
C ASP A 87 12.08 1.97 2.55
N SER A 88 11.94 0.64 2.62
CA SER A 88 10.64 -0.02 2.43
C SER A 88 10.54 -1.41 3.03
N ALA A 89 9.31 -1.87 3.20
CA ALA A 89 9.00 -3.23 3.63
C ALA A 89 7.72 -3.72 2.96
N TRP A 90 7.69 -4.98 2.54
CA TRP A 90 6.49 -5.66 2.05
C TRP A 90 5.98 -6.63 3.12
N MET A 91 4.69 -6.55 3.40
CA MET A 91 4.01 -7.40 4.35
C MET A 91 2.78 -8.02 3.72
N GLU A 92 2.46 -9.24 4.14
CA GLU A 92 1.25 -9.95 3.74
C GLU A 92 0.37 -10.23 4.96
N SER A 93 -0.92 -10.33 4.73
CA SER A 93 -1.86 -10.63 5.79
C SER A 93 -2.15 -12.13 5.86
N HIS A 94 -2.20 -12.68 7.08
CA HIS A 94 -2.72 -14.03 7.31
C HIS A 94 -4.23 -14.07 7.59
N LYS A 95 -4.87 -12.91 7.73
CA LYS A 95 -6.28 -12.77 8.12
C LYS A 95 -7.19 -12.49 6.92
N TRP A 96 -6.76 -11.56 6.07
CA TRP A 96 -7.33 -11.24 4.77
C TRP A 96 -6.52 -11.92 3.69
N ASP A 97 -7.17 -12.79 2.92
CA ASP A 97 -6.56 -13.49 1.81
C ASP A 97 -6.18 -12.51 0.69
N ASN A 98 -5.08 -12.81 0.00
CA ASN A 98 -4.58 -12.08 -1.16
C ASN A 98 -4.40 -10.58 -0.93
N LEU A 99 -3.87 -10.19 0.24
CA LEU A 99 -3.69 -8.79 0.60
C LEU A 99 -2.27 -8.48 1.08
N GLY A 100 -1.69 -7.45 0.47
CA GLY A 100 -0.33 -7.01 0.74
C GLY A 100 -0.28 -5.54 1.11
N ILE A 101 0.75 -5.17 1.88
CA ILE A 101 1.09 -3.80 2.22
C ILE A 101 2.55 -3.55 1.88
N MET A 102 2.78 -2.55 1.06
CA MET A 102 4.08 -1.91 0.95
C MET A 102 4.13 -0.72 1.91
N ILE A 103 5.10 -0.74 2.83
CA ILE A 103 5.44 0.36 3.72
C ILE A 103 6.62 1.10 3.09
N LYS A 104 6.51 2.42 2.91
CA LYS A 104 7.59 3.27 2.40
C LYS A 104 7.81 4.45 3.35
N GLY A 105 9.05 4.68 3.75
CA GLY A 105 9.43 5.92 4.43
C GLY A 105 9.41 7.09 3.44
N ILE A 106 9.26 8.34 3.91
CA ILE A 106 9.31 9.50 2.99
C ILE A 106 10.66 9.57 2.26
N GLY A 107 11.76 9.14 2.90
CA GLY A 107 13.09 9.13 2.29
C GLY A 107 13.21 8.25 1.03
N TYR A 108 12.34 7.23 0.88
CA TYR A 108 12.25 6.44 -0.35
C TYR A 108 11.93 7.32 -1.56
N TYR A 109 11.03 8.28 -1.39
CA TYR A 109 10.57 9.18 -2.45
C TYR A 109 11.53 10.34 -2.72
N GLU A 110 12.34 10.72 -1.73
CA GLU A 110 13.40 11.73 -1.92
C GLU A 110 14.58 11.18 -2.72
N SER A 111 14.74 9.85 -2.78
CA SER A 111 15.85 9.16 -3.45
C SER A 111 15.50 8.56 -4.81
N HIS A 112 14.22 8.53 -5.20
CA HIS A 112 13.75 7.96 -6.46
C HIS A 112 12.97 9.01 -7.28
N ASP A 113 13.52 9.42 -8.43
CA ASP A 113 12.80 10.26 -9.39
C ASP A 113 11.67 9.45 -10.06
N GLY A 114 10.49 10.07 -10.25
CA GLY A 114 9.37 9.47 -10.98
C GLY A 114 8.28 8.83 -10.11
N VAL A 115 8.10 9.33 -8.90
CA VAL A 115 7.01 8.94 -8.00
C VAL A 115 5.65 9.19 -8.67
N ASP A 116 4.70 8.26 -8.53
CA ASP A 116 3.34 8.46 -9.03
C ASP A 116 2.72 9.69 -8.33
N SER A 117 1.97 10.46 -9.11
CA SER A 117 1.41 11.75 -8.72
C SER A 117 0.51 11.68 -7.49
N ILE A 118 -0.01 10.49 -7.15
CA ILE A 118 -0.90 10.29 -6.01
C ILE A 118 -0.12 10.25 -4.70
N GLU A 119 0.99 9.51 -4.66
CA GLU A 119 1.89 9.38 -3.52
C GLU A 119 2.59 10.71 -3.25
N GLU A 120 3.06 11.42 -4.29
CA GLU A 120 3.63 12.77 -4.12
C GLU A 120 2.62 13.73 -3.49
N LYS A 121 1.37 13.71 -3.97
CA LYS A 121 0.28 14.52 -3.39
C LYS A 121 -0.01 14.10 -1.96
N ALA A 122 0.03 12.81 -1.65
CA ALA A 122 -0.18 12.29 -0.31
C ALA A 122 0.92 12.78 0.64
N ILE A 123 2.19 12.68 0.24
CA ILE A 123 3.34 13.15 1.02
C ILE A 123 3.25 14.66 1.25
N LYS A 124 2.97 15.44 0.20
CA LYS A 124 2.82 16.90 0.31
C LYS A 124 1.69 17.26 1.27
N THR A 125 0.55 16.57 1.18
CA THR A 125 -0.60 16.78 2.06
C THR A 125 -0.29 16.39 3.50
N ALA A 126 0.42 15.28 3.71
CA ALA A 126 0.86 14.83 5.03
C ALA A 126 1.79 15.85 5.70
N ARG A 127 2.78 16.37 4.97
CA ARG A 127 3.71 17.41 5.45
C ARG A 127 3.04 18.74 5.78
N MET A 128 1.91 19.07 5.14
CA MET A 128 1.13 20.25 5.51
C MET A 128 0.34 20.07 6.82
N GLN A 129 0.13 18.83 7.25
CA GLN A 129 -0.68 18.49 8.43
C GLN A 129 0.14 18.05 9.65
N SER A 130 1.42 17.72 9.45
CA SER A 130 2.33 17.27 10.51
C SER A 130 3.78 17.58 10.15
N ASP A 131 4.54 18.10 11.11
CA ASP A 131 6.00 18.25 11.04
C ASP A 131 6.73 16.98 11.54
N SER A 132 5.98 15.91 11.84
CA SER A 132 6.50 14.64 12.31
C SER A 132 7.42 13.98 11.28
N GLN A 133 8.52 13.42 11.76
CA GLN A 133 9.38 12.54 10.97
C GLN A 133 8.85 11.10 10.91
N GLY A 134 7.84 10.79 11.72
CA GLY A 134 7.21 9.47 11.83
C GLY A 134 6.14 9.19 10.77
N ILE A 135 6.21 9.80 9.59
CA ILE A 135 5.23 9.62 8.52
C ILE A 135 5.69 8.49 7.58
N VAL A 136 4.79 7.54 7.32
CA VAL A 136 4.94 6.49 6.31
C VAL A 136 3.85 6.58 5.26
N ILE A 137 4.19 6.14 4.04
CA ILE A 137 3.21 5.85 3.01
C ILE A 137 2.96 4.34 3.00
N LEU A 138 1.69 3.96 3.08
CA LEU A 138 1.24 2.58 2.96
C LEU A 138 0.49 2.44 1.64
N GLU A 139 0.96 1.55 0.78
CA GLU A 139 0.23 1.07 -0.39
C GLU A 139 -0.34 -0.29 -0.04
N VAL A 140 -1.67 -0.38 0.04
CA VAL A 140 -2.38 -1.61 0.35
C VAL A 140 -3.03 -2.09 -0.93
N GLU A 141 -2.66 -3.29 -1.37
CA GLU A 141 -3.10 -3.81 -2.66
C GLU A 141 -3.53 -5.28 -2.59
N PRO A 142 -4.49 -5.69 -3.44
CA PRO A 142 -4.73 -7.10 -3.68
C PRO A 142 -3.50 -7.74 -4.33
N THR A 143 -3.01 -8.86 -3.81
CA THR A 143 -1.79 -9.53 -4.30
C THR A 143 -2.00 -10.43 -5.52
N GLY A 144 -3.21 -10.40 -6.10
CA GLY A 144 -3.63 -11.37 -7.13
C GLY A 144 -3.82 -12.79 -6.57
N GLU A 145 -4.54 -13.62 -7.33
CA GLU A 145 -4.57 -15.08 -7.18
C GLU A 145 -3.71 -15.73 -8.26
#